data_AF-A0A2P2GHL1-F1
#
_entry.id   AF-A0A2P2GHL1-F1
#
_cell.length_a   1.000
_cell.length_b   1.000
_cell.length_c   1.000
_cell.angle_alpha   90.00
_cell.angle_beta   90.00
_cell.angle_gamma   90.00
#
_symmetry.space_group_name_H-M   'P 1'
#
loop_
_entity.id
_entity.type
_entity.pdbx_description
1 polymer ?
#
loop_
_entity_poly.entity_id
_entity_poly.type
_entity_poly.pdbx_seq_one_letter_code
_entity_poly.pdbx_strand_id
1 'polypeptide(L)'
;MTDDRVTRLIEMLDDLEADVDETIDLADAIAASGDLGLLPRLESELDRAVADRNAYGRELLGGVVAALGGPDRLPVLIRASAVDLGDDQDGLAAEIVDLVQADPKTARRLLQPLTEDDDLTVANRADWALRFAP
;
A
#
# COMPACT_ATOMS: atom_id res chain seq x y z
N MET A 1 -19.47 -8.16 14.04
CA MET A 1 -18.61 -7.24 14.81
C MET A 1 -17.82 -6.49 13.78
N THR A 2 -18.19 -5.25 13.51
CA THR A 2 -17.44 -4.40 12.59
C THR A 2 -16.04 -4.24 13.15
N ASP A 3 -15.06 -4.42 12.28
CA ASP A 3 -13.64 -4.55 12.62
C ASP A 3 -13.09 -3.30 13.31
N ASP A 4 -13.04 -3.36 14.64
CA ASP A 4 -12.63 -2.32 15.57
C ASP A 4 -11.16 -1.91 15.36
N ARG A 5 -10.33 -2.85 14.88
CA ARG A 5 -8.89 -2.63 14.71
C ARG A 5 -8.58 -1.69 13.57
N VAL A 6 -9.21 -1.85 12.41
CA VAL A 6 -9.03 -0.92 11.29
C VAL A 6 -9.57 0.47 11.65
N THR A 7 -10.70 0.57 12.36
CA THR A 7 -11.19 1.87 12.86
C THR A 7 -10.16 2.54 13.77
N ARG A 8 -9.65 1.80 14.76
CA ARG A 8 -8.64 2.30 15.69
C ARG A 8 -7.36 2.73 14.98
N LEU A 9 -6.89 1.92 14.02
CA LEU A 9 -5.71 2.27 13.23
C LEU A 9 -5.91 3.59 12.48
N ILE A 10 -7.07 3.78 11.85
CA ILE A 10 -7.41 5.03 11.15
C ILE A 10 -7.40 6.22 12.12
N GLU A 11 -8.03 6.07 13.30
CA GLU A 11 -8.04 7.13 14.32
C GLU A 11 -6.63 7.50 14.78
N MET A 12 -5.73 6.51 14.94
CA MET A 12 -4.33 6.75 15.27
C MET A 12 -3.56 7.44 14.14
N LEU A 13 -3.84 7.10 12.88
CA LEU A 13 -3.21 7.74 11.71
C LEU A 13 -3.64 9.20 11.49
N ASP A 14 -4.82 9.57 12.00
CA ASP A 14 -5.33 10.95 11.97
C ASP A 14 -4.90 11.76 13.23
N ASP A 15 -4.31 11.11 14.24
CA ASP A 15 -3.83 11.74 15.48
C ASP A 15 -2.30 11.91 15.48
N LEU A 16 -1.83 13.16 15.45
CA LEU A 16 -0.40 13.50 15.47
C LEU A 16 0.29 13.17 16.80
N GLU A 17 -0.48 12.93 17.87
CA GLU A 17 0.04 12.53 19.17
C GLU A 17 -0.03 11.02 19.40
N ALA A 18 -0.53 10.25 18.43
CA ALA A 18 -0.58 8.79 18.52
C ALA A 18 0.83 8.20 18.70
N ASP A 19 0.90 7.15 19.52
CA ASP A 19 2.13 6.41 19.71
C ASP A 19 2.48 5.62 18.44
N VAL A 20 3.65 5.91 17.87
CA VAL A 20 4.11 5.32 16.61
C VAL A 20 4.32 3.81 16.75
N ASP A 21 4.90 3.37 17.86
CA ASP A 21 5.18 1.94 18.09
C ASP A 21 3.85 1.18 18.24
N GLU A 22 2.89 1.74 18.97
CA GLU A 22 1.55 1.14 19.10
C GLU A 22 0.81 1.11 17.75
N THR A 23 0.98 2.15 16.92
CA THR A 23 0.35 2.21 15.59
C THR A 23 0.91 1.11 14.68
N ILE A 24 2.23 0.90 14.70
CA ILE A 24 2.91 -0.15 13.94
C ILE A 24 2.50 -1.54 14.45
N ASP A 25 2.49 -1.76 15.77
CA ASP A 25 2.08 -3.04 16.37
C ASP A 25 0.64 -3.42 15.96
N LEU A 26 -0.26 -2.43 15.90
CA LEU A 26 -1.64 -2.64 15.46
C LEU A 26 -1.72 -2.97 13.96
N ALA A 27 -0.94 -2.27 13.14
CA ALA A 27 -0.83 -2.52 11.70
C ALA A 27 -0.37 -3.97 11.42
N ASP A 28 0.69 -4.40 12.12
CA ASP A 28 1.23 -5.76 12.04
C ASP A 28 0.20 -6.80 12.49
N ALA A 29 -0.53 -6.52 13.58
CA ALA A 29 -1.59 -7.40 14.05
C ALA A 29 -2.76 -7.53 13.06
N ILE A 30 -3.07 -6.47 12.31
CA ILE A 30 -4.06 -6.51 11.22
C ILE A 30 -3.54 -7.36 10.07
N ALA A 31 -2.30 -7.13 9.60
CA ALA A 31 -1.69 -7.91 8.54
C ALA A 31 -1.60 -9.41 8.90
N ALA A 32 -1.13 -9.73 10.11
CA ALA A 32 -0.97 -11.10 10.61
C ALA A 32 -2.30 -11.84 10.82
N SER A 33 -3.43 -11.13 10.82
CA SER A 33 -4.76 -11.76 10.93
C SER A 33 -5.08 -12.65 9.72
N GLY A 34 -4.53 -12.34 8.55
CA GLY A 34 -4.88 -13.00 7.28
C GLY A 34 -6.33 -12.76 6.83
N ASP A 35 -7.07 -11.84 7.46
CA ASP A 35 -8.46 -11.55 7.09
C ASP A 35 -8.53 -10.69 5.82
N LEU A 36 -8.54 -11.35 4.67
CA LEU A 36 -8.69 -10.71 3.36
C LEU A 36 -9.99 -9.90 3.22
N GLY A 37 -10.99 -10.12 4.10
CA GLY A 37 -12.22 -9.33 4.14
C GLY A 37 -11.99 -7.86 4.50
N LEU A 38 -10.82 -7.52 5.06
CA LEU A 38 -10.45 -6.15 5.44
C LEU A 38 -9.91 -5.33 4.27
N LEU A 39 -9.44 -6.00 3.20
CA LEU A 39 -8.79 -5.33 2.05
C LEU A 39 -9.63 -4.23 1.42
N PRO A 40 -10.94 -4.39 1.14
CA PRO A 40 -11.72 -3.31 0.53
C PRO A 40 -11.75 -2.04 1.38
N ARG A 41 -11.75 -2.18 2.71
CA ARG A 41 -11.73 -1.03 3.63
C ARG A 41 -10.33 -0.42 3.67
N LEU A 42 -9.29 -1.22 3.81
CA LEU A 42 -7.90 -0.75 3.83
C LEU A 42 -7.51 -0.03 2.54
N GLU A 43 -7.92 -0.54 1.38
CA GLU A 43 -7.71 0.11 0.08
C GLU A 43 -8.43 1.47 0.00
N SER A 44 -9.68 1.54 0.50
CA SER A 44 -10.43 2.80 0.55
C SER A 44 -9.77 3.85 1.46
N GLU A 45 -9.17 3.42 2.57
CA GLU A 45 -8.47 4.33 3.50
C GLU A 45 -7.09 4.72 2.98
N LEU A 46 -6.42 3.84 2.23
CA LEU A 46 -5.19 4.18 1.51
C LEU A 46 -5.47 5.28 0.46
N ASP A 47 -6.54 5.15 -0.31
CA ASP A 47 -6.98 6.19 -1.25
C ASP A 47 -7.26 7.52 -0.53
N ARG A 48 -7.90 7.46 0.66
CA ARG A 48 -8.12 8.65 1.50
C ARG A 48 -6.81 9.26 1.97
N ALA A 49 -5.88 8.48 2.50
CA ALA A 49 -4.59 8.97 2.97
C ALA A 49 -3.80 9.67 1.85
N VAL A 50 -3.86 9.14 0.63
CA VAL A 50 -3.29 9.78 -0.57
C VAL A 50 -3.98 11.11 -0.86
N ALA A 51 -5.32 11.15 -0.85
CA ALA A 51 -6.10 12.37 -1.10
C ALA A 51 -5.83 13.47 -0.05
N ASP A 52 -5.69 13.08 1.22
CA ASP A 52 -5.40 13.98 2.34
C ASP A 52 -3.92 14.39 2.43
N ARG A 53 -3.08 13.90 1.51
CA ARG A 53 -1.62 14.06 1.51
C ARG A 53 -0.94 13.56 2.79
N ASN A 54 -1.49 12.53 3.42
CA ASN A 54 -0.93 11.88 4.59
C ASN A 54 0.13 10.85 4.16
N ALA A 55 1.39 11.27 4.06
CA ALA A 55 2.50 10.40 3.64
C ALA A 55 2.69 9.19 4.55
N TYR A 56 2.65 9.40 5.88
CA TYR A 56 2.76 8.34 6.87
C TYR A 56 1.60 7.34 6.75
N GLY A 57 0.37 7.83 6.65
CA GLY A 57 -0.81 6.99 6.45
C GLY A 57 -0.75 6.18 5.16
N ARG A 58 -0.28 6.77 4.05
CA ARG A 58 -0.07 6.07 2.77
C ARG A 58 0.94 4.93 2.93
N GLU A 59 2.05 5.18 3.60
CA GLU A 59 3.11 4.20 3.80
C GLU A 59 2.63 3.03 4.66
N LEU A 60 2.06 3.32 5.83
CA LEU A 60 1.62 2.30 6.77
C LEU A 60 0.44 1.48 6.20
N LEU A 61 -0.58 2.13 5.64
CA LEU A 61 -1.71 1.41 5.02
C LEU A 61 -1.27 0.62 3.78
N GLY A 62 -0.35 1.18 2.98
CA GLY A 62 0.24 0.50 1.84
C GLY A 62 0.96 -0.79 2.23
N GLY A 63 1.75 -0.76 3.31
CA GLY A 63 2.39 -1.95 3.88
C GLY A 63 1.39 -2.99 4.36
N VAL A 64 0.34 -2.60 5.08
CA VAL A 64 -0.71 -3.54 5.52
C VAL A 64 -1.43 -4.17 4.32
N VAL A 65 -1.76 -3.40 3.29
CA VAL A 65 -2.39 -3.90 2.06
C VAL A 65 -1.45 -4.87 1.33
N ALA A 66 -0.16 -4.56 1.24
CA ALA A 66 0.86 -5.42 0.65
C ALA A 66 0.98 -6.76 1.38
N ALA A 67 1.14 -6.71 2.71
CA ALA A 67 1.29 -7.89 3.55
C ALA A 67 0.06 -8.81 3.53
N LEU A 68 -1.15 -8.22 3.54
CA LEU A 68 -2.39 -8.97 3.60
C LEU A 68 -2.82 -9.53 2.24
N GLY A 69 -2.74 -8.71 1.18
CA GLY A 69 -3.27 -9.07 -0.13
C GLY A 69 -2.23 -9.53 -1.14
N GLY A 70 -0.94 -9.41 -0.83
CA GLY A 70 0.16 -9.91 -1.64
C GLY A 70 0.23 -9.31 -3.06
N PRO A 71 0.83 -10.04 -4.02
CA PRO A 71 1.04 -9.55 -5.38
C PRO A 71 -0.24 -9.13 -6.13
N ASP A 72 -1.40 -9.66 -5.75
CA ASP A 72 -2.69 -9.28 -6.35
C ASP A 72 -3.06 -7.81 -6.08
N ARG A 73 -2.45 -7.17 -5.07
CA ARG A 73 -2.67 -5.76 -4.73
C ARG A 73 -1.69 -4.79 -5.39
N LEU A 74 -0.72 -5.30 -6.16
CA LEU A 74 0.26 -4.47 -6.87
C LEU A 74 -0.39 -3.31 -7.66
N PRO A 75 -1.52 -3.47 -8.39
CA PRO A 75 -2.17 -2.34 -9.06
C PRO A 75 -2.60 -1.19 -8.14
N VAL A 76 -3.06 -1.49 -6.92
CA VAL A 76 -3.47 -0.46 -5.94
C VAL A 76 -2.23 0.23 -5.38
N LEU A 77 -1.21 -0.53 -5.00
CA LEU A 77 0.03 -0.01 -4.43
C LEU A 77 0.82 0.86 -5.43
N ILE A 78 0.82 0.50 -6.72
CA ILE A 78 1.41 1.32 -7.78
C ILE A 78 0.70 2.67 -7.88
N ARG A 79 -0.64 2.69 -7.87
CA ARG A 79 -1.39 3.96 -7.92
C ARG A 79 -1.13 4.82 -6.68
N ALA A 80 -1.11 4.22 -5.50
CA ALA A 80 -0.79 4.94 -4.27
C ALA A 80 0.64 5.53 -4.29
N SER A 81 1.63 4.75 -4.73
CA SER A 81 3.03 5.20 -4.82
C SER A 81 3.30 6.18 -5.97
N ALA A 82 2.42 6.27 -6.96
CA ALA A 82 2.56 7.21 -8.07
C ALA A 82 2.32 8.68 -7.67
N VAL A 83 1.78 8.94 -6.47
CA VAL A 83 1.48 10.29 -5.99
C VAL A 83 2.62 10.85 -5.14
N ASP A 84 3.18 11.98 -5.57
CA ASP A 84 4.21 12.72 -4.83
C ASP A 84 3.59 13.50 -3.65
N LEU A 85 3.90 13.03 -2.43
CA LEU A 85 3.48 13.66 -1.18
C LEU A 85 4.59 14.50 -0.51
N GLY A 86 5.79 14.56 -1.12
CA GLY A 86 6.95 15.27 -0.59
C GLY A 86 7.79 14.44 0.40
N ASP A 87 7.52 13.14 0.50
CA ASP A 87 8.30 12.17 1.28
C ASP A 87 9.27 11.38 0.37
N ASP A 88 10.18 10.60 0.95
CA ASP A 88 11.18 9.83 0.17
C ASP A 88 10.59 8.58 -0.50
N GLN A 89 9.43 8.11 -0.04
CA GLN A 89 8.67 6.96 -0.54
C GLN A 89 9.40 5.62 -0.46
N ASP A 90 10.48 5.51 0.31
CA ASP A 90 11.34 4.32 0.31
C ASP A 90 10.62 3.08 0.88
N GLY A 91 9.79 3.25 1.92
CA GLY A 91 9.08 2.14 2.56
C GLY A 91 8.08 1.45 1.63
N LEU A 92 7.12 2.22 1.07
CA LEU A 92 6.14 1.65 0.13
C LEU A 92 6.80 1.13 -1.16
N ALA A 93 7.88 1.77 -1.60
CA ALA A 93 8.67 1.28 -2.74
C ALA A 93 9.30 -0.09 -2.43
N ALA A 94 9.86 -0.30 -1.24
CA ALA A 94 10.43 -1.57 -0.81
C ALA A 94 9.37 -2.69 -0.83
N GLU A 95 8.19 -2.45 -0.26
CA GLU A 95 7.08 -3.42 -0.26
C GLU A 95 6.68 -3.84 -1.69
N ILE A 96 6.58 -2.89 -2.61
CA ILE A 96 6.28 -3.18 -4.02
C ILE A 96 7.36 -4.05 -4.65
N VAL A 97 8.64 -3.73 -4.41
CA VAL A 97 9.77 -4.51 -4.94
C VAL A 97 9.74 -5.94 -4.41
N ASP A 98 9.49 -6.11 -3.11
CA ASP A 98 9.41 -7.43 -2.48
C ASP A 98 8.28 -8.27 -3.08
N LEU A 99 7.10 -7.69 -3.29
CA LEU A 99 5.98 -8.37 -3.95
C LEU A 99 6.30 -8.75 -5.40
N VAL A 100 6.96 -7.86 -6.16
CA VAL A 100 7.37 -8.13 -7.54
C VAL A 100 8.38 -9.29 -7.60
N GLN A 101 9.33 -9.35 -6.67
CA GLN A 101 10.32 -10.42 -6.62
C GLN A 101 9.74 -11.74 -6.12
N ALA A 102 8.77 -11.69 -5.20
CA ALA A 102 8.12 -12.88 -4.65
C ALA A 102 7.28 -13.65 -5.69
N ASP A 103 6.54 -12.95 -6.57
CA ASP A 103 5.83 -13.56 -7.70
C ASP A 103 5.96 -12.72 -9.00
N PRO A 104 7.09 -12.87 -9.71
CA PRO A 104 7.39 -12.10 -10.91
C PRO A 104 6.40 -12.35 -12.05
N LYS A 105 5.77 -13.54 -12.08
CA LYS A 105 4.82 -13.91 -13.12
C LYS A 105 3.50 -13.17 -12.91
N THR A 106 2.99 -13.16 -11.68
CA THR A 106 1.78 -12.42 -11.33
C THR A 106 2.03 -10.91 -11.43
N ALA A 107 3.16 -10.43 -10.94
CA ALA A 107 3.56 -9.03 -11.07
C ALA A 107 3.58 -8.57 -12.54
N ARG A 108 4.24 -9.30 -13.45
CA ARG A 108 4.23 -8.99 -14.89
C ARG A 108 2.82 -8.92 -15.46
N ARG A 109 1.99 -9.93 -15.17
CA ARG A 109 0.60 -9.99 -15.66
C ARG A 109 -0.23 -8.79 -15.20
N LEU A 110 -0.03 -8.32 -13.97
CA LEU A 110 -0.82 -7.23 -13.38
C LEU A 110 -0.28 -5.85 -13.73
N LEU A 111 1.04 -5.68 -13.80
CA LEU A 111 1.69 -4.39 -13.99
C LEU A 111 1.88 -4.01 -15.46
N GLN A 112 1.99 -4.98 -16.37
CA GLN A 112 2.17 -4.68 -17.79
C GLN A 112 1.04 -3.82 -18.39
N PRO A 113 -0.25 -4.02 -18.08
CA PRO A 113 -1.29 -3.10 -18.54
C PRO A 113 -1.15 -1.68 -17.97
N LEU A 114 -0.62 -1.54 -16.75
CA LEU A 114 -0.45 -0.24 -16.10
C LEU A 114 0.65 0.60 -16.76
N THR A 115 1.59 0.01 -17.50
CA THR A 115 2.60 0.79 -18.24
C THR A 115 2.01 1.60 -19.39
N GLU A 116 0.74 1.35 -19.74
CA GLU A 116 -0.02 2.06 -20.77
C GLU A 116 -1.15 2.91 -20.16
N ASP A 117 -1.13 3.16 -18.85
CA ASP A 117 -2.13 3.99 -18.17
C ASP A 117 -2.10 5.45 -18.67
N ASP A 118 -3.25 6.09 -18.76
CA ASP A 118 -3.39 7.49 -19.18
C ASP A 118 -2.68 8.44 -18.20
N ASP A 119 -2.57 8.04 -16.93
CA ASP A 119 -1.73 8.73 -15.96
C ASP A 119 -0.27 8.30 -16.10
N LEU A 120 0.55 9.20 -16.66
CA LEU A 120 1.98 8.94 -16.87
C LEU A 120 2.74 8.66 -15.57
N THR A 121 2.28 9.14 -14.42
CA THR A 121 2.93 8.84 -13.12
C THR A 121 2.73 7.38 -12.75
N VAL A 122 1.51 6.86 -12.94
CA VAL A 122 1.17 5.45 -12.76
C VAL A 122 1.93 4.58 -13.76
N ALA A 123 1.96 4.97 -15.03
CA ALA A 123 2.67 4.23 -16.07
C ALA A 123 4.17 4.13 -15.80
N ASN A 124 4.82 5.24 -15.43
CA ASN A 124 6.24 5.24 -15.08
C ASN A 124 6.52 4.43 -13.81
N ARG A 125 5.62 4.47 -12.82
CA ARG A 125 5.77 3.69 -11.58
C ARG A 125 5.63 2.19 -11.84
N ALA A 126 4.71 1.78 -12.71
CA ALA A 126 4.56 0.39 -13.15
C ALA A 126 5.81 -0.10 -13.91
N ASP A 127 6.34 0.72 -14.83
CA ASP A 127 7.59 0.40 -15.56
C ASP A 127 8.78 0.27 -14.61
N TRP A 128 8.92 1.21 -13.66
CA TRP A 128 9.94 1.14 -12.61
C TRP A 128 9.86 -0.18 -11.82
N ALA A 129 8.67 -0.55 -11.34
CA ALA A 129 8.49 -1.76 -10.55
C ALA A 129 8.84 -3.03 -11.34
N LEU A 130 8.51 -3.07 -12.64
CA LEU A 130 8.81 -4.21 -13.52
C LEU A 130 10.31 -4.44 -13.74
N ARG A 131 11.16 -3.44 -13.53
CA ARG A 131 12.63 -3.59 -13.61
C ARG A 131 13.21 -4.46 -12.51
N PHE A 132 12.45 -4.71 -11.45
CA PHE A 132 12.85 -5.59 -10.34
C PHE A 132 12.36 -7.03 -10.50
N ALA A 133 11.59 -7.35 -11.55
CA ALA A 133 11.18 -8.72 -11.83
C ALA A 133 12.36 -9.53 -12.43
N PRO A 134 12.79 -10.64 -11.80
CA PRO A 134 13.90 -11.48 -12.27
C PRO A 134 13.63 -12.22 -13.58
#